data_AF-A0A3B0PCZ9-F1
#
_entry.id   AF-A0A3B0PCZ9-F1
#
_cell.length_a   1.000
_cell.length_b   1.000
_cell.length_c   1.000
_cell.angle_alpha   90.00
_cell.angle_beta   90.00
_cell.angle_gamma   90.00
#
_symmetry.space_group_name_H-M   'P 1'
#
loop_
_entity.id
_entity.type
_entity.pdbx_description
1 polymer ?
#
loop_
_entity_poly.entity_id
_entity_poly.type
_entity_poly.pdbx_seq_one_letter_code
_entity_poly.pdbx_strand_id
1 'polypeptide(L)'
;MDNSAQQLAAAKTALTTLLNGQTEKVGLYVDYAKISAKLSAAYTTAKNVLNNSASTTQNINAARTTLEAEIAAAAKAKTDFDAQHGPLVEAYNNLKETLKEEKTNLDSLANENYAAIRTNLNSLYEKANTIVTATLDPATGNIPQVMSVTQANQDITNATSKLVAW
;
A
#
# COMPACT_ATOMS: atom_id res chain seq x y z
N MET A 1 0.70 -43.96 17.97
CA MET A 1 1.22 -42.65 17.54
C MET A 1 0.87 -41.64 18.61
N ASP A 2 1.82 -40.78 18.97
CA ASP A 2 1.69 -39.85 20.10
C ASP A 2 0.82 -38.63 19.73
N ASN A 3 -0.27 -38.42 20.46
CA ASN A 3 -1.28 -37.38 20.20
C ASN A 3 -0.65 -35.97 20.19
N SER A 4 0.37 -35.74 21.03
CA SER A 4 1.05 -34.44 21.10
C SER A 4 1.86 -34.11 19.85
N ALA A 5 2.50 -35.11 19.23
CA ALA A 5 3.24 -34.93 17.99
C ALA A 5 2.29 -34.59 16.81
N GLN A 6 1.14 -35.26 16.77
CA GLN A 6 0.10 -34.97 15.77
C GLN A 6 -0.48 -33.57 15.94
N GLN A 7 -0.76 -33.14 17.18
CA GLN A 7 -1.24 -31.79 17.48
C GLN A 7 -0.23 -30.70 17.09
N LEU A 8 1.05 -30.91 17.37
CA LEU A 8 2.09 -29.96 16.97
C LEU A 8 2.19 -29.85 15.43
N ALA A 9 2.17 -30.98 14.73
CA ALA A 9 2.20 -30.99 13.27
C ALA A 9 0.99 -30.25 12.68
N ALA A 10 -0.22 -30.52 13.20
CA ALA A 10 -1.44 -29.84 12.78
C ALA A 10 -1.37 -28.31 13.03
N ALA A 11 -0.88 -27.88 14.19
CA ALA A 11 -0.70 -26.47 14.52
C ALA A 11 0.29 -25.79 13.56
N LYS A 12 1.41 -26.44 13.25
CA LYS A 12 2.41 -25.93 12.28
C LYS A 12 1.85 -25.81 10.88
N THR A 13 1.06 -26.80 10.42
CA THR A 13 0.37 -26.74 9.13
C THR A 13 -0.59 -25.57 9.07
N ALA A 14 -1.43 -25.37 10.10
CA ALA A 14 -2.37 -24.26 10.15
C ALA A 14 -1.67 -22.89 10.09
N LEU A 15 -0.59 -22.72 10.85
CA LEU A 15 0.21 -21.48 10.81
C LEU A 15 0.89 -21.28 9.44
N THR A 16 1.40 -22.35 8.82
CA THR A 16 2.00 -22.30 7.48
C THR A 16 0.99 -21.83 6.44
N THR A 17 -0.23 -22.37 6.46
CA THR A 17 -1.31 -21.93 5.56
C THR A 17 -1.60 -20.45 5.71
N LEU A 18 -1.64 -19.95 6.95
CA LEU A 18 -1.85 -18.52 7.21
C LEU A 18 -0.69 -17.67 6.67
N LEU A 19 0.56 -18.09 6.91
CA LEU A 19 1.77 -17.40 6.41
C LEU A 19 1.83 -17.32 4.88
N ASN A 20 1.33 -18.35 4.17
CA ASN A 20 1.29 -18.34 2.70
C ASN A 20 0.40 -17.21 2.13
N GLY A 21 -0.50 -16.64 2.94
CA GLY A 21 -1.31 -15.49 2.58
C GLY A 21 -0.60 -14.13 2.67
N GLN A 22 0.66 -14.08 3.12
CA GLN A 22 1.37 -12.82 3.40
C GLN A 22 1.33 -11.84 2.23
N THR A 23 1.73 -12.26 1.03
CA THR A 23 1.82 -11.38 -0.14
C THR A 23 0.48 -10.74 -0.48
N GLU A 24 -0.60 -11.53 -0.50
CA GLU A 24 -1.95 -11.04 -0.76
C GLU A 24 -2.39 -10.06 0.35
N LYS A 25 -2.30 -10.47 1.62
CA LYS A 25 -2.81 -9.67 2.74
C LYS A 25 -2.05 -8.37 2.94
N VAL A 26 -0.72 -8.39 2.83
CA VAL A 26 0.09 -7.17 2.90
C VAL A 26 -0.12 -6.30 1.66
N GLY A 27 -0.28 -6.91 0.48
CA GLY A 27 -0.54 -6.23 -0.79
C GLY A 27 -1.86 -5.45 -0.83
N LEU A 28 -2.82 -5.73 0.05
CA LEU A 28 -4.04 -4.91 0.16
C LEU A 28 -3.78 -3.50 0.72
N TYR A 29 -2.59 -3.27 1.29
CA TYR A 29 -2.26 -2.05 2.03
C TYR A 29 -1.07 -1.31 1.40
N VAL A 30 -0.81 -1.44 0.08
CA VAL A 30 0.34 -0.78 -0.55
C VAL A 30 0.34 0.74 -0.38
N ASP A 31 -0.84 1.35 -0.45
CA ASP A 31 -1.03 2.79 -0.24
C ASP A 31 -1.14 3.15 1.26
N TYR A 32 -1.10 2.17 2.16
CA TYR A 32 -1.18 2.36 3.61
C TYR A 32 0.08 1.78 4.25
N ALA A 33 1.24 2.38 3.93
CA ALA A 33 2.55 1.85 4.29
C ALA A 33 2.69 1.54 5.78
N LYS A 34 2.08 2.34 6.67
CA LYS A 34 2.08 2.07 8.11
C LYS A 34 1.36 0.77 8.48
N ILE A 35 0.17 0.54 7.93
CA ILE A 35 -0.61 -0.69 8.11
C ILE A 35 0.16 -1.88 7.53
N SER A 36 0.67 -1.74 6.30
CA SER A 36 1.46 -2.75 5.59
C SER A 36 2.71 -3.16 6.37
N ALA A 37 3.46 -2.20 6.93
CA ALA A 37 4.65 -2.45 7.72
C ALA A 37 4.32 -3.22 9.02
N LYS A 38 3.27 -2.80 9.75
CA LYS A 38 2.85 -3.50 10.97
C LYS A 38 2.45 -4.94 10.68
N LEU A 39 1.64 -5.15 9.64
CA LEU A 39 1.21 -6.49 9.25
C LEU A 39 2.39 -7.36 8.79
N SER A 40 3.32 -6.80 8.02
CA SER A 40 4.55 -7.51 7.61
C SER A 40 5.42 -7.93 8.79
N ALA A 41 5.51 -7.10 9.83
CA ALA A 41 6.20 -7.46 11.07
C ALA A 41 5.50 -8.59 11.84
N ALA A 42 4.16 -8.62 11.84
CA ALA A 42 3.39 -9.71 12.44
C ALA A 42 3.61 -11.05 11.71
N TYR A 43 3.59 -11.04 10.37
CA TYR A 43 3.95 -12.21 9.55
C TYR A 43 5.37 -12.70 9.84
N THR A 44 6.34 -11.77 9.92
CA THR A 44 7.73 -12.11 10.24
C THR A 44 7.86 -12.73 11.64
N THR A 45 7.16 -12.19 12.63
CA THR A 45 7.14 -12.72 14.00
C THR A 45 6.56 -14.13 14.04
N ALA A 46 5.43 -14.36 13.38
CA ALA A 46 4.81 -15.67 13.28
C ALA A 46 5.70 -16.69 12.57
N LYS A 47 6.39 -16.29 11.49
CA LYS A 47 7.35 -17.13 10.76
C LYS A 47 8.54 -17.51 11.65
N ASN A 48 9.06 -16.59 12.47
CA ASN A 48 10.15 -16.87 13.40
C ASN A 48 9.73 -17.90 14.46
N VAL A 49 8.50 -17.83 14.96
CA VAL A 49 7.96 -18.84 15.89
C VAL A 49 7.83 -20.21 15.20
N LEU A 50 7.33 -20.25 13.97
CA LEU A 50 7.23 -21.49 13.19
C LEU A 50 8.59 -22.17 12.96
N ASN A 51 9.61 -21.36 12.64
CA ASN A 51 10.97 -21.83 12.33
C ASN A 51 11.79 -22.21 13.56
N ASN A 52 11.37 -21.80 14.76
CA ASN A 52 12.07 -22.17 16.00
C ASN A 52 11.77 -23.64 16.36
N SER A 53 12.81 -24.47 16.36
CA SER A 53 12.72 -25.90 16.67
C SER A 53 12.26 -26.21 18.09
N ALA A 54 12.44 -25.27 19.04
CA ALA A 54 11.98 -25.40 20.42
C ALA A 54 10.51 -24.98 20.62
N SER A 55 9.83 -24.47 19.59
CA SER A 55 8.44 -24.03 19.71
C SER A 55 7.49 -25.19 20.03
N THR A 56 6.74 -25.03 21.09
CA THR A 56 5.68 -25.96 21.51
C THR A 56 4.39 -25.73 20.74
N THR A 57 3.43 -26.65 20.83
CA THR A 57 2.09 -26.49 20.25
C THR A 57 1.41 -25.20 20.73
N GLN A 58 1.61 -24.83 22.00
CA GLN A 58 1.08 -23.59 22.57
C GLN A 58 1.73 -22.35 21.92
N ASN A 59 3.04 -22.35 21.68
CA ASN A 59 3.71 -21.24 21.00
C ASN A 59 3.19 -21.06 19.57
N ILE A 60 3.03 -22.17 18.83
CA ILE A 60 2.52 -22.13 17.44
C ILE A 60 1.08 -21.59 17.41
N ASN A 61 0.21 -22.09 18.29
CA ASN A 61 -1.18 -21.62 18.36
C ASN A 61 -1.27 -20.16 18.76
N ALA A 62 -0.47 -19.70 19.73
CA ALA A 62 -0.41 -18.30 20.12
C ALA A 62 0.02 -17.42 18.95
N ALA A 63 1.09 -17.80 18.22
CA ALA A 63 1.55 -17.06 17.04
C ALA A 63 0.49 -16.99 15.93
N ARG A 64 -0.26 -18.08 15.71
CA ARG A 64 -1.39 -18.09 14.76
C ARG A 64 -2.46 -17.10 15.17
N THR A 65 -2.95 -17.18 16.41
CA THR A 65 -4.00 -16.29 16.91
C THR A 65 -3.57 -14.82 16.91
N THR A 66 -2.31 -14.53 17.24
CA THR A 66 -1.76 -13.18 17.12
C THR A 66 -1.75 -12.70 15.67
N LEU A 67 -1.33 -13.54 14.72
CA LEU A 67 -1.33 -13.17 13.30
C LEU A 67 -2.76 -12.96 12.76
N GLU A 68 -3.72 -13.82 13.13
CA GLU A 68 -5.14 -13.64 12.79
C GLU A 68 -5.69 -12.31 13.31
N ALA A 69 -5.37 -11.96 14.56
CA ALA A 69 -5.76 -10.69 15.17
C ALA A 69 -5.14 -9.49 14.46
N GLU A 70 -3.87 -9.56 14.06
CA GLU A 70 -3.20 -8.48 13.32
C GLU A 70 -3.72 -8.32 11.89
N ILE A 71 -4.12 -9.41 11.21
CA ILE A 71 -4.82 -9.35 9.93
C ILE A 71 -6.17 -8.62 10.08
N ALA A 72 -6.95 -8.97 11.12
CA ALA A 72 -8.21 -8.30 11.40
C ALA A 72 -8.01 -6.82 11.78
N ALA A 73 -6.97 -6.52 12.57
CA ALA A 73 -6.63 -5.15 12.96
C ALA A 73 -6.21 -4.30 11.76
N ALA A 74 -5.47 -4.86 10.79
CA ALA A 74 -5.10 -4.17 9.56
C ALA A 74 -6.34 -3.80 8.72
N ALA A 75 -7.29 -4.73 8.59
CA ALA A 75 -8.56 -4.46 7.91
C ALA A 75 -9.36 -3.34 8.61
N LYS A 76 -9.47 -3.40 9.94
CA LYS A 76 -10.13 -2.35 10.72
C LYS A 76 -9.43 -0.99 10.58
N ALA A 77 -8.10 -0.97 10.70
CA ALA A 77 -7.32 0.27 10.60
C ALA A 77 -7.52 0.97 9.25
N LYS A 78 -7.58 0.21 8.15
CA LYS A 78 -7.89 0.76 6.82
C LYS A 78 -9.30 1.36 6.80
N THR A 79 -10.30 0.62 7.27
CA THR A 79 -11.70 1.12 7.33
C THR A 79 -11.81 2.40 8.15
N ASP A 80 -11.16 2.46 9.32
CA ASP A 80 -11.17 3.63 10.19
C ASP A 80 -10.46 4.82 9.52
N PHE A 81 -9.30 4.58 8.89
CA PHE A 81 -8.56 5.61 8.16
C PHE A 81 -9.41 6.20 7.04
N ASP A 82 -10.03 5.35 6.22
CA ASP A 82 -10.83 5.79 5.08
C ASP A 82 -12.05 6.60 5.54
N ALA A 83 -12.69 6.18 6.64
CA ALA A 83 -13.82 6.91 7.22
C ALA A 83 -13.39 8.28 7.77
N GLN A 84 -12.21 8.37 8.39
CA GLN A 84 -11.68 9.60 8.96
C GLN A 84 -11.14 10.57 7.88
N HIS A 85 -10.62 10.04 6.78
CA HIS A 85 -9.90 10.78 5.75
C HIS A 85 -10.54 10.68 4.37
N GLY A 86 -11.87 10.52 4.29
CA GLY A 86 -12.61 10.36 3.03
C GLY A 86 -12.20 11.31 1.90
N PRO A 87 -12.16 12.64 2.12
CA PRO A 87 -11.74 13.60 1.08
C PRO A 87 -10.29 13.40 0.60
N LEU A 88 -9.39 12.95 1.48
CA LEU A 88 -8.01 12.65 1.12
C LEU A 88 -7.94 11.39 0.26
N VAL A 89 -8.66 10.33 0.66
CA VAL A 89 -8.72 9.07 -0.08
C VAL A 89 -9.26 9.30 -1.49
N GLU A 90 -10.33 10.10 -1.61
CA GLU A 90 -10.89 10.50 -2.91
C GLU A 90 -9.87 11.28 -3.76
N ALA A 91 -9.29 12.35 -3.21
CA ALA A 91 -8.32 13.17 -3.95
C ALA A 91 -7.10 12.36 -4.41
N TYR A 92 -6.60 11.45 -3.57
CA TYR A 92 -5.45 10.62 -3.87
C TYR A 92 -5.75 9.58 -4.94
N ASN A 93 -6.92 8.93 -4.89
CA ASN A 93 -7.34 8.00 -5.94
C ASN A 93 -7.52 8.73 -7.28
N ASN A 94 -8.11 9.93 -7.28
CA ASN A 94 -8.21 10.76 -8.48
C ASN A 94 -6.83 11.12 -9.04
N LEU A 95 -5.88 11.47 -8.17
CA LEU A 95 -4.50 11.72 -8.60
C LEU A 95 -3.86 10.48 -9.22
N LYS A 96 -4.04 9.29 -8.63
CA LYS A 96 -3.54 8.02 -9.18
C LYS A 96 -4.14 7.70 -10.55
N GLU A 97 -5.43 7.98 -10.76
CA GLU A 97 -6.05 7.83 -12.08
C GLU A 97 -5.42 8.79 -13.10
N THR A 98 -5.23 10.07 -12.75
CA THR A 98 -4.56 11.06 -13.61
C THR A 98 -3.12 10.66 -13.97
N LEU A 99 -2.38 10.05 -13.05
CA LEU A 99 -1.02 9.57 -13.28
C LEU A 99 -0.94 8.44 -14.33
N LYS A 100 -2.03 7.69 -14.58
CA LYS A 100 -2.03 6.64 -15.62
C LYS A 100 -1.83 7.20 -17.02
N GLU A 101 -2.22 8.47 -17.23
CA GLU A 101 -2.09 9.16 -18.51
C GLU A 101 -0.70 9.80 -18.73
N GLU A 102 0.20 9.72 -17.74
CA GLU A 102 1.53 10.35 -17.79
C GLU A 102 2.29 10.01 -19.07
N LYS A 103 2.42 8.72 -19.36
CA LYS A 103 3.14 8.26 -20.54
C LYS A 103 2.49 8.77 -21.83
N THR A 104 1.19 8.62 -21.96
CA THR A 104 0.43 9.05 -23.15
C THR A 104 0.59 10.55 -23.39
N ASN A 105 0.47 11.37 -22.34
CA ASN A 105 0.55 12.82 -22.44
C ASN A 105 1.98 13.32 -22.73
N LEU A 106 3.01 12.66 -22.21
CA LEU A 106 4.40 13.01 -22.51
C LEU A 106 4.81 12.56 -23.92
N ASP A 107 4.36 11.37 -24.36
CA ASP A 107 4.65 10.84 -25.70
C ASP A 107 3.98 11.69 -26.80
N SER A 108 2.80 12.27 -26.56
CA SER A 108 2.15 13.19 -27.51
C SER A 108 2.94 14.49 -27.73
N LEU A 109 3.84 14.84 -26.80
CA LEU A 109 4.74 15.99 -26.85
C LEU A 109 6.17 15.62 -27.24
N ALA A 110 6.38 14.49 -27.93
CA ALA A 110 7.70 14.03 -28.34
C ALA A 110 8.41 14.99 -29.32
N ASN A 111 7.67 15.79 -30.09
CA ASN A 111 8.23 16.78 -31.00
C ASN A 111 9.00 17.87 -30.23
N GLU A 112 10.22 18.20 -30.68
CA GLU A 112 11.09 19.21 -30.06
C GLU A 112 10.46 20.61 -29.97
N ASN A 113 9.52 20.94 -30.87
CA ASN A 113 8.76 22.20 -30.79
C ASN A 113 7.93 22.31 -29.50
N TYR A 114 7.62 21.19 -28.84
CA TYR A 114 6.88 21.14 -27.57
C TYR A 114 7.79 20.87 -26.36
N ALA A 115 9.12 20.90 -26.51
CA ALA A 115 10.05 20.54 -25.43
C ALA A 115 9.82 21.31 -24.13
N ALA A 116 9.50 22.60 -24.20
CA ALA A 116 9.19 23.42 -23.02
C ALA A 116 7.89 22.97 -22.32
N ILE A 117 6.84 22.63 -23.10
CA ILE A 117 5.57 22.13 -22.58
C ILE A 117 5.77 20.76 -21.94
N ARG A 118 6.49 19.86 -22.62
CA ARG A 118 6.86 18.53 -22.12
C ARG A 118 7.62 18.62 -20.80
N THR A 119 8.61 19.52 -20.71
CA THR A 119 9.41 19.72 -19.50
C THR A 119 8.55 20.18 -18.33
N ASN A 120 7.67 21.16 -18.56
CA ASN A 120 6.75 21.64 -17.53
C ASN A 120 5.80 20.53 -17.07
N LEU A 121 5.19 19.80 -18.02
CA LEU A 121 4.26 18.71 -17.70
C LEU A 121 4.95 17.57 -16.95
N ASN A 122 6.16 17.18 -17.35
CA ASN A 122 6.97 16.18 -16.65
C ASN A 122 7.23 16.60 -15.19
N SER A 123 7.54 17.88 -14.94
CA SER A 123 7.73 18.38 -13.56
C SER A 123 6.46 18.30 -12.71
N LEU A 124 5.28 18.47 -13.32
CA LEU A 124 3.99 18.29 -12.61
C LEU A 124 3.76 16.82 -12.26
N TYR A 125 4.04 15.91 -13.19
CA TYR A 125 3.98 14.47 -12.96
C TYR A 125 4.96 14.02 -11.86
N GLU A 126 6.20 14.51 -11.86
CA GLU A 126 7.20 14.20 -10.81
C GLU A 126 6.72 14.62 -9.42
N LYS A 127 6.10 15.81 -9.29
CA LYS A 127 5.51 16.27 -8.02
C LYS A 127 4.37 15.36 -7.57
N ALA A 128 3.47 14.99 -8.48
CA ALA A 128 2.38 14.07 -8.20
C ALA A 128 2.86 12.66 -7.82
N ASN A 129 3.87 12.13 -8.52
CA ASN A 129 4.51 10.85 -8.22
C ASN A 129 5.18 10.87 -6.84
N THR A 130 5.76 12.00 -6.42
CA THR A 130 6.31 12.15 -5.06
C THR A 130 5.22 11.97 -4.00
N ILE A 131 4.03 12.55 -4.21
CA ILE A 131 2.88 12.41 -3.31
C ILE A 131 2.42 10.95 -3.25
N VAL A 132 2.24 10.30 -4.41
CA VAL A 132 1.75 8.91 -4.45
C VAL A 132 2.77 7.94 -3.86
N THR A 133 4.07 8.15 -4.10
CA THR A 133 5.16 7.35 -3.53
C THR A 133 5.22 7.44 -2.01
N ALA A 134 4.85 8.59 -1.43
CA ALA A 134 4.76 8.73 0.03
C ALA A 134 3.64 7.90 0.66
N THR A 135 2.66 7.44 -0.13
CA THR A 135 1.46 6.68 0.26
C THR A 135 0.41 7.52 1.02
N LEU A 136 -0.84 7.02 1.11
CA LEU A 136 -1.94 7.65 1.85
C LEU A 136 -1.70 7.67 3.36
N ASP A 137 -1.21 6.56 3.90
CA ASP A 137 -0.85 6.40 5.31
C ASP A 137 0.64 6.02 5.41
N PRO A 138 1.55 7.02 5.32
CA PRO A 138 2.99 6.80 5.32
C PRO A 138 3.45 6.09 6.60
N ALA A 139 4.45 5.19 6.48
CA ALA A 139 5.03 4.51 7.64
C ALA A 139 5.67 5.48 8.65
N THR A 140 6.16 6.63 8.16
CA THR A 140 6.75 7.71 8.94
C THR A 140 6.39 9.06 8.33
N GLY A 141 6.25 10.08 9.17
CA GLY A 141 5.91 11.44 8.72
C GLY A 141 4.41 11.69 8.74
N ASN A 142 4.00 12.76 8.06
CA ASN A 142 2.61 13.20 8.02
C ASN A 142 1.89 12.60 6.81
N ILE A 143 0.60 12.29 6.97
CA ILE A 143 -0.27 11.97 5.85
C ILE A 143 -0.27 13.14 4.83
N PRO A 144 -0.44 12.86 3.53
CA PRO A 144 -0.56 13.93 2.54
C PRO A 144 -1.74 14.86 2.86
N GLN A 145 -1.58 16.15 2.58
CA GLN A 145 -2.66 17.12 2.77
C GLN A 145 -3.59 17.10 1.57
N VAL A 146 -4.91 17.07 1.81
CA VAL A 146 -5.95 17.10 0.76
C VAL A 146 -5.68 18.21 -0.26
N MET A 147 -5.37 19.42 0.19
CA MET A 147 -5.10 20.55 -0.71
C MET A 147 -3.89 20.30 -1.63
N SER A 148 -2.80 19.72 -1.12
CA SER A 148 -1.62 19.43 -1.92
C SER A 148 -1.90 18.36 -2.98
N VAL A 149 -2.65 17.32 -2.62
CA VAL A 149 -3.06 16.26 -3.55
C VAL A 149 -3.98 16.82 -4.64
N THR A 150 -5.00 17.59 -4.24
CA THR A 150 -5.95 18.22 -5.16
C THR A 150 -5.25 19.21 -6.09
N GLN A 151 -4.34 20.04 -5.59
CA GLN A 151 -3.59 20.99 -6.40
C GLN A 151 -2.72 20.29 -7.45
N ALA A 152 -1.99 19.24 -7.05
CA ALA A 152 -1.19 18.46 -7.99
C ALA A 152 -2.06 17.86 -9.12
N ASN A 153 -3.25 17.34 -8.76
CA ASN A 153 -4.19 16.81 -9.74
C ASN A 153 -4.73 17.89 -10.68
N GLN A 154 -5.09 19.06 -10.14
CA GLN A 154 -5.59 20.20 -10.91
C GLN A 154 -4.52 20.76 -11.85
N ASP A 155 -3.28 20.88 -11.40
CA ASP A 155 -2.18 21.38 -12.23
C ASP A 155 -1.95 20.50 -13.45
N ILE A 156 -1.97 19.17 -13.29
CA ILE A 156 -1.86 18.22 -14.40
C ILE A 156 -3.07 18.35 -15.31
N THR A 157 -4.29 18.30 -14.78
CA THR A 157 -5.53 18.36 -15.57
C THR A 157 -5.64 19.67 -16.37
N ASN A 158 -5.22 20.78 -15.78
CA ASN A 158 -5.19 22.10 -16.44
C ASN A 158 -4.10 22.16 -17.52
N ALA A 159 -2.98 21.47 -17.35
CA ALA A 159 -1.93 21.40 -18.37
C ALA A 159 -2.36 20.50 -19.54
N THR A 160 -2.96 19.35 -19.26
CA THR A 160 -3.34 18.36 -20.29
C THR A 160 -4.58 18.77 -21.07
N SER A 161 -5.55 19.45 -20.44
CA SER A 161 -6.71 20.02 -21.17
C SER A 161 -6.31 21.05 -22.24
N LYS A 162 -5.17 21.72 -22.06
CA LYS A 162 -4.61 22.64 -23.07
C LYS A 162 -3.96 21.90 -24.24
N LEU A 163 -3.55 20.64 -24.07
CA LEU A 163 -3.00 19.82 -25.15
C LEU A 163 -4.07 19.44 -26.18
N VAL A 164 -5.32 19.25 -25.74
CA VAL A 164 -6.46 18.93 -26.62
C VAL A 164 -6.94 20.16 -27.41
N ALA A 165 -6.57 21.36 -26.95
CA ALA A 165 -6.98 22.64 -27.54
C ALA A 165 -5.94 23.27 -28.50
N TRP A 166 -4.82 22.59 -28.75
CA TRP A 166 -3.72 23.01 -29.62
C TRP A 166 -3.61 22.08 -30.83
#